data_AF-A0A358CZY8-F1
#
_entry.id   AF-A0A358CZY8-F1
#
_cell.length_a   1.000
_cell.length_b   1.000
_cell.length_c   1.000
_cell.angle_alpha   90.00
_cell.angle_beta   90.00
_cell.angle_gamma   90.00
#
_symmetry.space_group_name_H-M   'P 1'
#
loop_
_entity.id
_entity.type
_entity.pdbx_description
1 polymer ?
#
loop_
_entity_poly.entity_id
_entity_poly.type
_entity_poly.pdbx_seq_one_letter_code
_entity_poly.pdbx_strand_id
1 'polypeptide(L)'
;MTQAELLERQEFAFEAAVRMRDRFLQQEVWERMGADVKKVIPLAYQDPLRQEFQQLLFTKIVPNCKKLGLLDAGDGWLRKKFGEIGVIQYEDWVDIEDEVDSFAITRELEAEAALAES
;
A
#
# COMPACT_ATOMS: atom_id res chain seq x y z
N MET A 1 11.76 4.75 20.62
CA MET A 1 10.50 4.02 20.45
C MET A 1 10.64 2.71 21.19
N THR A 2 9.75 2.41 22.12
CA THR A 2 9.73 1.14 22.85
C THR A 2 9.18 0.02 21.95
N GLN A 3 9.36 -1.25 22.34
CA GLN A 3 8.75 -2.37 21.60
C GLN A 3 7.22 -2.27 21.57
N ALA A 4 6.60 -1.81 22.65
CA ALA A 4 5.14 -1.63 22.72
C ALA A 4 4.65 -0.54 21.75
N GLU A 5 5.33 0.62 21.72
CA GLU A 5 5.00 1.71 20.79
C GLU A 5 5.22 1.30 19.32
N LEU A 6 6.22 0.46 19.05
CA LEU A 6 6.46 -0.07 17.70
C LEU A 6 5.33 -0.99 17.26
N LEU A 7 4.92 -1.93 18.13
CA LEU A 7 3.83 -2.86 17.84
C LEU A 7 2.52 -2.10 17.59
N GLU A 8 2.20 -1.11 18.43
CA GLU A 8 0.99 -0.28 18.26
C GLU A 8 0.97 0.42 16.88
N ARG A 9 2.13 0.94 16.42
CA ARG A 9 2.24 1.52 15.08
C ARG A 9 2.08 0.50 13.96
N GLN A 10 2.63 -0.71 14.14
CA GLN A 10 2.48 -1.80 13.18
C GLN A 10 1.02 -2.27 13.08
N GLU A 11 0.33 -2.41 14.21
CA GLU A 11 -1.09 -2.76 14.27
C GLU A 11 -1.94 -1.68 13.61
N PHE A 12 -1.69 -0.41 13.92
CA PHE A 12 -2.38 0.71 13.27
C PHE A 12 -2.21 0.69 11.75
N ALA A 13 -0.99 0.52 11.25
CA ALA A 13 -0.71 0.48 9.82
C ALA A 13 -1.45 -0.68 9.12
N PHE A 14 -1.42 -1.88 9.74
CA PHE A 14 -2.11 -3.04 9.21
C PHE A 14 -3.64 -2.86 9.20
N GLU A 15 -4.21 -2.39 10.30
CA GLU A 15 -5.65 -2.13 10.39
C GLU A 15 -6.12 -1.08 9.37
N ALA A 16 -5.36 0.01 9.21
CA ALA A 16 -5.68 1.04 8.24
C ALA A 16 -5.68 0.47 6.82
N ALA A 17 -4.68 -0.35 6.47
CA ALA A 17 -4.61 -0.99 5.16
C ALA A 17 -5.80 -1.92 4.88
N VAL A 18 -6.19 -2.73 5.88
CA VAL A 18 -7.36 -3.62 5.79
C VAL A 18 -8.66 -2.82 5.66
N ARG A 19 -8.83 -1.74 6.44
CA ARG A 19 -10.02 -0.88 6.35
C ARG A 19 -10.14 -0.20 4.99
N MET A 20 -9.04 0.29 4.43
CA MET A 20 -9.03 0.86 3.07
C MET A 20 -9.45 -0.18 2.03
N ARG A 21 -8.90 -1.41 2.11
CA ARG A 21 -9.29 -2.53 1.25
C ARG A 21 -10.78 -2.83 1.32
N ASP A 22 -11.33 -2.89 2.53
CA ASP A 22 -12.73 -3.25 2.75
C ASP A 22 -13.70 -2.13 2.35
N ARG A 23 -13.26 -0.85 2.37
CA ARG A 23 -14.07 0.30 1.92
C ARG A 23 -14.45 0.21 0.44
N PHE A 24 -13.60 -0.40 -0.39
CA PHE A 24 -13.89 -0.60 -1.82
C PHE A 24 -15.01 -1.60 -2.10
N LEU A 25 -15.51 -2.32 -1.09
CA LEU A 25 -16.71 -3.14 -1.24
C LEU A 25 -17.99 -2.30 -1.39
N GLN A 26 -17.92 -0.98 -1.12
CA GLN A 26 -19.00 -0.02 -1.37
C GLN A 26 -20.37 -0.49 -0.86
N GLN A 27 -20.39 -1.10 0.33
CA GLN A 27 -21.60 -1.70 0.93
C GLN A 27 -22.80 -0.74 0.94
N GLU A 28 -22.55 0.53 1.27
CA GLU A 28 -23.56 1.59 1.29
C GLU A 28 -24.18 1.88 -0.10
N VAL A 29 -23.41 1.72 -1.18
CA VAL A 29 -23.90 1.91 -2.55
C VAL A 29 -24.85 0.77 -2.91
N TRP A 30 -24.45 -0.48 -2.62
CA TRP A 30 -25.30 -1.65 -2.82
C TRP A 30 -26.61 -1.56 -2.04
N GLU A 31 -26.53 -1.14 -0.77
CA GLU A 31 -27.70 -0.92 0.07
C GLU A 31 -28.64 0.15 -0.51
N ARG A 32 -28.10 1.30 -0.94
CA ARG A 32 -28.89 2.37 -1.57
C ARG A 32 -29.51 1.97 -2.90
N MET A 33 -28.90 1.04 -3.63
CA MET A 33 -29.44 0.45 -4.86
C MET A 33 -30.48 -0.63 -4.59
N GLY A 34 -30.80 -0.94 -3.33
CA GLY A 34 -31.79 -1.95 -2.94
C GLY A 34 -31.28 -3.38 -3.01
N ALA A 35 -29.96 -3.59 -3.12
CA ALA A 35 -29.36 -4.92 -3.17
C ALA A 35 -29.10 -5.49 -1.77
N ASP A 36 -29.24 -6.82 -1.62
CA ASP A 36 -28.90 -7.52 -0.38
C ASP A 36 -27.38 -7.65 -0.25
N VAL A 37 -26.78 -6.76 0.55
CA VAL A 37 -25.33 -6.68 0.79
C VAL A 37 -24.75 -8.03 1.21
N LYS A 38 -25.48 -8.83 2.00
CA LYS A 38 -24.98 -10.15 2.46
C LYS A 38 -24.81 -11.15 1.32
N LYS A 39 -25.53 -10.97 0.21
CA LYS A 39 -25.41 -11.79 -1.00
C LYS A 39 -24.42 -11.20 -1.99
N VAL A 40 -24.39 -9.87 -2.12
CA VAL A 40 -23.51 -9.18 -3.06
C VAL A 40 -22.04 -9.26 -2.64
N ILE A 41 -21.74 -9.11 -1.35
CA ILE A 41 -20.36 -9.05 -0.87
C ILE A 41 -19.59 -10.34 -1.18
N PRO A 42 -20.08 -11.55 -0.89
CA PRO A 42 -19.40 -12.77 -1.29
C PRO A 42 -19.12 -12.87 -2.80
N LEU A 43 -20.03 -12.38 -3.64
CA LEU A 43 -19.87 -12.37 -5.10
C LEU A 43 -18.80 -11.35 -5.52
N ALA A 44 -18.84 -10.14 -4.96
CA ALA A 44 -17.84 -9.11 -5.19
C ALA A 44 -16.44 -9.55 -4.70
N TYR A 45 -16.37 -10.38 -3.65
CA TYR A 45 -15.11 -10.97 -3.19
C TYR A 45 -14.45 -11.88 -4.22
N GLN A 46 -15.24 -12.52 -5.09
CA GLN A 46 -14.77 -13.45 -6.12
C GLN A 46 -14.44 -12.74 -7.44
N ASP A 47 -14.73 -11.44 -7.57
CA ASP A 47 -14.49 -10.68 -8.79
C ASP A 47 -12.97 -10.47 -9.05
N PRO A 48 -12.45 -10.89 -10.22
CA PRO A 48 -11.05 -10.64 -10.61
C PRO A 48 -10.66 -9.16 -10.61
N LEU A 49 -11.58 -8.26 -10.99
CA LEU A 49 -11.33 -6.82 -11.00
C LEU A 49 -11.02 -6.30 -9.58
N ARG A 50 -11.59 -6.95 -8.56
CA ARG A 50 -11.31 -6.63 -7.17
C ARG A 50 -9.91 -7.06 -6.77
N GLN A 51 -9.43 -8.21 -7.26
CA GLN A 51 -8.04 -8.62 -7.01
C GLN A 51 -7.09 -7.55 -7.54
N GLU A 52 -7.23 -7.15 -8.81
CA GLU A 52 -6.42 -6.09 -9.43
C GLU A 52 -6.46 -4.77 -8.64
N PHE A 53 -7.65 -4.36 -8.19
CA PHE A 53 -7.78 -3.12 -7.42
C PHE A 53 -7.13 -3.19 -6.03
N GLN A 54 -7.15 -4.36 -5.39
CA GLN A 54 -6.41 -4.57 -4.14
C GLN A 54 -4.91 -4.48 -4.38
N GLN A 55 -4.41 -5.00 -5.49
CA GLN A 55 -2.99 -4.90 -5.84
C GLN A 55 -2.56 -3.42 -5.85
N LEU A 56 -3.33 -2.54 -6.50
CA LEU A 56 -3.05 -1.10 -6.57
C LEU A 56 -2.86 -0.44 -5.20
N LEU A 57 -3.72 -0.72 -4.21
CA LEU A 57 -3.58 -0.13 -2.87
C LEU A 57 -2.25 -0.54 -2.21
N PHE A 58 -1.89 -1.82 -2.32
CA PHE A 58 -0.72 -2.35 -1.66
C PHE A 58 0.60 -2.06 -2.37
N THR A 59 0.57 -1.67 -3.65
CA THR A 59 1.75 -1.15 -4.37
C THR A 59 2.40 0.06 -3.71
N LYS A 60 1.68 0.79 -2.84
CA LYS A 60 2.22 1.94 -2.09
C LYS A 60 2.28 1.70 -0.59
N ILE A 61 1.29 1.02 -0.04
CA ILE A 61 1.24 0.78 1.41
C ILE A 61 2.45 -0.05 1.87
N VAL A 62 2.79 -1.13 1.16
CA VAL A 62 3.86 -2.04 1.59
C VAL A 62 5.25 -1.39 1.46
N PRO A 63 5.63 -0.76 0.32
CA PRO A 63 6.88 0.00 0.21
C PRO A 63 7.00 1.12 1.25
N ASN A 64 5.92 1.86 1.53
CA ASN A 64 5.97 2.95 2.51
C ASN A 64 6.18 2.43 3.93
N CYS A 65 5.55 1.31 4.29
CA CYS A 65 5.82 0.64 5.57
C CYS A 65 7.27 0.16 5.67
N LYS A 66 7.88 -0.28 4.56
CA LYS A 66 9.30 -0.67 4.49
C LYS A 66 10.22 0.54 4.64
N LYS A 67 9.97 1.62 3.89
CA LYS A 67 10.72 2.90 3.93
C LYS A 67 10.69 3.55 5.31
N LEU A 68 9.55 3.48 6.01
CA LEU A 68 9.41 3.94 7.40
C LEU A 68 10.09 3.00 8.42
N GLY A 69 10.65 1.87 7.99
CA GLY A 69 11.26 0.87 8.85
C GLY A 69 10.27 0.06 9.68
N LEU A 70 8.97 0.12 9.39
CA LEU A 70 7.94 -0.60 10.14
C LEU A 70 7.80 -2.06 9.71
N LEU A 71 8.08 -2.38 8.45
CA LEU A 71 7.85 -3.71 7.88
C LEU A 71 8.68 -4.80 8.57
N ASP A 72 9.96 -4.53 8.78
CA ASP A 72 10.96 -5.48 9.30
C ASP A 72 11.30 -5.26 10.78
N ALA A 73 10.79 -4.20 11.41
CA ALA A 73 11.10 -3.91 12.80
C ALA A 73 10.43 -4.88 13.78
N GLY A 74 11.01 -4.97 14.98
CA GLY A 74 10.54 -5.88 16.02
C GLY A 74 10.88 -7.33 15.67
N ASP A 75 9.86 -8.18 15.67
CA ASP A 75 9.94 -9.60 15.29
C ASP A 75 9.42 -9.86 13.86
N GLY A 76 9.21 -8.80 13.06
CA GLY A 76 8.65 -8.90 11.71
C GLY A 76 7.14 -9.18 11.69
N TRP A 77 6.41 -8.83 12.75
CA TRP A 77 4.97 -8.99 12.84
C TRP A 77 4.22 -8.42 11.62
N LEU A 78 4.56 -7.20 11.20
CA LEU A 78 3.88 -6.55 10.07
C LEU A 78 4.15 -7.26 8.74
N ARG A 79 5.41 -7.68 8.49
CA ARG A 79 5.77 -8.52 7.33
C ARG A 79 4.94 -9.81 7.30
N LYS A 80 4.84 -10.51 8.43
CA LYS A 80 4.03 -11.73 8.53
C LYS A 80 2.57 -11.46 8.18
N LYS A 81 1.99 -10.38 8.70
CA LYS A 81 0.60 -10.00 8.45
C LYS A 81 0.32 -9.63 7.00
N PHE A 82 1.22 -8.90 6.34
CA PHE A 82 1.13 -8.64 4.90
C PHE A 82 1.35 -9.91 4.06
N GLY A 83 2.17 -10.86 4.54
CA GLY A 83 2.29 -12.19 3.95
C GLY A 83 0.98 -13.00 4.02
N GLU A 84 0.31 -12.99 5.18
CA GLU A 84 -0.96 -13.69 5.41
C GLU A 84 -2.10 -13.23 4.47
N ILE A 85 -2.10 -11.95 4.09
CA ILE A 85 -3.09 -11.39 3.14
C ILE A 85 -2.60 -11.37 1.68
N GLY A 86 -1.41 -11.91 1.41
CA GLY A 86 -0.89 -12.08 0.05
C GLY A 86 -0.51 -10.78 -0.66
N VAL A 87 0.03 -9.79 0.07
CA VAL A 87 0.43 -8.49 -0.50
C VAL A 87 1.91 -8.18 -0.30
N ILE A 88 2.66 -9.06 0.36
CA ILE A 88 4.08 -8.82 0.68
C ILE A 88 4.96 -8.68 -0.57
N GLN A 89 4.55 -9.26 -1.71
CA GLN A 89 5.26 -9.17 -2.98
C GLN A 89 5.43 -7.74 -3.51
N TYR A 90 4.65 -6.78 -2.98
CA TYR A 90 4.76 -5.37 -3.35
C TYR A 90 5.86 -4.64 -2.59
N GLU A 91 6.59 -5.26 -1.68
CA GLU A 91 7.57 -4.58 -0.81
C GLU A 91 8.70 -3.86 -1.57
N ASP A 92 9.00 -4.30 -2.79
CA ASP A 92 10.04 -3.72 -3.66
C ASP A 92 9.46 -2.90 -4.82
N TRP A 93 8.14 -2.69 -4.85
CA TRP A 93 7.54 -1.82 -5.85
C TRP A 93 7.90 -0.37 -5.55
N VAL A 94 8.36 0.34 -6.57
CA VAL A 94 8.90 1.69 -6.42
C VAL A 94 7.80 2.65 -5.98
N ASP A 95 8.09 3.45 -4.94
CA ASP A 95 7.25 4.56 -4.51
C ASP A 95 7.31 5.69 -5.57
N ILE A 96 6.17 6.34 -5.88
CA ILE A 96 6.16 7.37 -6.96
C ILE A 96 7.06 8.54 -6.54
N GLU A 97 7.19 8.81 -5.24
CA GLU A 97 8.10 9.84 -4.73
C GLU A 97 9.56 9.55 -5.07
N ASP A 98 10.02 8.30 -4.95
CA ASP A 98 11.41 7.95 -5.30
C ASP A 98 11.66 8.06 -6.82
N GLU A 99 10.63 7.80 -7.64
CA GLU A 99 10.67 8.08 -9.08
C GLU A 99 10.77 9.59 -9.34
N VAL A 100 9.95 10.41 -8.69
CA VAL A 100 9.92 11.87 -8.86
C VAL A 100 11.25 12.50 -8.44
N ASP A 101 11.83 12.08 -7.31
CA ASP A 101 13.14 12.53 -6.84
C ASP A 101 14.25 12.11 -7.82
N SER A 102 14.21 10.86 -8.32
CA SER A 102 15.13 10.42 -9.36
C SER A 102 15.05 11.30 -10.61
N PHE A 103 13.84 11.64 -11.08
CA PHE A 103 13.65 12.52 -12.24
C PHE A 103 14.09 13.96 -11.96
N ALA A 104 14.00 14.45 -10.72
CA ALA A 104 14.52 15.76 -10.33
C ALA A 104 16.05 15.77 -10.36
N ILE A 105 16.69 14.76 -9.77
CA ILE A 105 18.16 14.60 -9.75
C ILE A 105 18.71 14.46 -11.18
N THR A 106 18.06 13.65 -12.04
CA THR A 106 18.48 13.51 -13.45
C THR A 106 18.44 14.85 -14.18
N ARG A 107 17.39 15.65 -13.99
CA ARG A 107 17.28 16.99 -14.63
C ARG A 107 18.35 17.96 -14.13
N GLU A 108 18.69 17.92 -12.85
CA GLU A 108 19.76 18.77 -12.30
C GLU A 108 21.13 18.39 -12.88
N LEU A 109 21.43 17.09 -12.97
CA LEU A 109 22.68 16.58 -13.56
C LEU A 109 22.79 16.92 -15.06
N GLU A 110 21.69 16.81 -15.82
CA GLU A 110 21.64 17.20 -17.22
C GLU A 110 21.86 18.71 -17.42
N ALA A 111 21.30 19.54 -16.52
CA ALA A 111 21.49 20.98 -16.56
C ALA A 111 22.93 21.39 -16.22
N GLU A 112 23.57 20.74 -15.25
CA GLU A 112 24.98 20.96 -14.94
C GLU A 112 25.92 20.53 -16.07
N ALA A 113 25.64 19.38 -16.72
CA ALA A 113 26.42 18.92 -17.86
C ALA A 113 26.34 19.88 -19.05
N ALA A 114 25.15 20.42 -19.35
CA ALA A 114 24.96 21.39 -20.42
C ALA A 114 25.68 22.74 -20.16
N LEU A 115 25.82 23.15 -18.89
CA LEU A 115 26.59 24.34 -18.49
C LEU A 115 28.10 24.10 -18.52
N ALA A 116 28.56 22.86 -18.33
CA ALA A 116 29.97 22.51 -18.39
C ALA A 116 30.51 22.38 -19.83
N GLU A 117 29.62 22.20 -20.81
CA GLU A 117 29.94 22.11 -22.24
C GLU A 117 29.87 23.47 -22.98
N SER A 118 29.50 24.57 -22.30
CA SER A 118 29.42 25.94 -22.84
C SER A 118 30.58 26.83 -22.41
#